data_AF-A0A4Q2YQY2-F1
#
_entry.id   AF-A0A4Q2YQY2-F1
#
_cell.length_a   1.000
_cell.length_b   1.000
_cell.length_c   1.000
_cell.angle_alpha   90.00
_cell.angle_beta   90.00
_cell.angle_gamma   90.00
#
_symmetry.space_group_name_H-M   'P 1'
#
loop_
_entity.id
_entity.type
_entity.pdbx_description
1 polymer ?
#
loop_
_entity_poly.entity_id
_entity_poly.type
_entity_poly.pdbx_seq_one_letter_code
_entity_poly.pdbx_strand_id
1 'polypeptide(L)'
;MVIDDRAGSSDIGTTPVSIKGGSIKVEGYSADLASGGMIDVSGGASINAKGSVSYGNAGNFTIATGREIGFSATLGGHLNLGSTLKGYSGGTGGTLSLTGSAIQVGGNSTAPSVTRIGEEFFNQGGFSNISLTGIGIVGSDAPAMNIVAGTVIKPVVQSWLAQTTPGNFHLETITREEGLRTPASLSFGALGASFNNLPLVIGNLEMGQGAVIETDAKGSVSFSGQAITLRGAVTTAGGTISIAGRNQYPSNTTVPTEALPTVHLASSAALSTAGKTVLTQNPFGLRQGQVLAGGSISVSGNIIAETGAVLDVSGTRGILDLPPQSASLDRATVDSSGNRNTVP
;
A
#
# COMPACT_ATOMS: atom_id res chain seq x y z
N MET A 1 -8.76 -16.49 -14.52
CA MET A 1 -8.78 -17.08 -15.88
C MET A 1 -7.42 -17.70 -16.15
N VAL A 2 -7.39 -18.87 -16.78
CA VAL A 2 -6.17 -19.51 -17.29
C VAL A 2 -6.39 -19.87 -18.75
N ILE A 3 -5.34 -19.75 -19.58
CA ILE A 3 -5.38 -20.10 -21.01
C ILE A 3 -4.22 -21.03 -21.31
N ASP A 4 -4.49 -22.20 -21.86
CA ASP A 4 -3.48 -23.21 -22.20
C ASP A 4 -3.48 -23.47 -23.71
N ASP A 5 -2.50 -22.89 -24.41
CA ASP A 5 -2.29 -23.07 -25.85
C ASP A 5 -1.28 -24.17 -26.18
N ARG A 6 -0.92 -25.04 -25.21
CA ARG A 6 -0.05 -26.20 -25.47
C ARG A 6 -0.78 -27.26 -26.27
N ALA A 7 -0.05 -27.98 -27.12
CA ALA A 7 -0.58 -29.13 -27.85
C ALA A 7 -1.20 -30.17 -26.90
N GLY A 8 -2.45 -30.57 -27.15
CA GLY A 8 -3.22 -31.48 -26.31
C GLY A 8 -4.12 -30.81 -25.26
N SER A 9 -4.10 -29.48 -25.13
CA SER A 9 -5.08 -28.72 -24.36
C SER A 9 -6.43 -28.63 -25.10
N SER A 10 -7.54 -28.58 -24.35
CA SER A 10 -8.88 -28.31 -24.90
C SER A 10 -9.07 -26.86 -25.36
N ASP A 11 -8.19 -25.94 -24.95
CA ASP A 11 -8.40 -24.50 -25.06
C ASP A 11 -7.56 -23.83 -26.17
N ILE A 12 -6.84 -24.64 -26.96
CA ILE A 12 -5.91 -24.17 -27.99
C ILE A 12 -6.62 -23.26 -29.00
N GLY A 13 -6.26 -21.98 -29.02
CA GLY A 13 -6.75 -21.02 -30.02
C GLY A 13 -8.25 -20.74 -29.98
N THR A 14 -8.96 -21.17 -28.93
CA THR A 14 -10.41 -20.98 -28.79
C THR A 14 -10.78 -19.80 -27.88
N THR A 15 -9.82 -19.30 -27.08
CA THR A 15 -10.03 -18.17 -26.15
C THR A 15 -9.13 -16.97 -26.50
N PRO A 16 -9.69 -15.76 -26.65
CA PRO A 16 -8.89 -14.54 -26.71
C PRO A 16 -8.02 -14.39 -25.45
N VAL A 17 -6.77 -13.98 -25.61
CA VAL A 17 -5.84 -13.77 -24.49
C VAL A 17 -6.23 -12.52 -23.68
N SER A 18 -7.21 -12.67 -22.79
CA SER A 18 -7.66 -11.63 -21.85
C SER A 18 -7.36 -12.04 -20.41
N ILE A 19 -6.07 -12.03 -20.07
CA ILE A 19 -5.58 -12.44 -18.75
C ILE A 19 -5.48 -11.29 -17.74
N LYS A 20 -5.83 -10.04 -18.11
CA LYS A 20 -5.78 -8.89 -17.19
C LYS A 20 -7.06 -8.79 -16.36
N GLY A 21 -6.92 -8.41 -15.09
CA GLY A 21 -8.04 -8.12 -14.20
C GLY A 21 -8.81 -6.87 -14.66
N GLY A 22 -10.12 -6.87 -14.37
CA GLY A 22 -11.03 -5.76 -14.69
C GLY A 22 -11.02 -4.64 -13.66
N SER A 23 -11.98 -3.72 -13.74
CA SER A 23 -12.18 -2.69 -12.72
C SER A 23 -13.60 -2.75 -12.17
N ILE A 24 -13.73 -2.69 -10.84
CA ILE A 24 -15.01 -2.63 -10.14
C ILE A 24 -15.04 -1.32 -9.37
N LYS A 25 -16.12 -0.55 -9.53
CA LYS A 25 -16.35 0.71 -8.84
C LYS A 25 -17.72 0.69 -8.17
N VAL A 26 -17.74 0.94 -6.87
CA VAL A 26 -18.95 1.08 -6.05
C VAL A 26 -18.99 2.51 -5.51
N GLU A 27 -20.07 3.21 -5.77
CA GLU A 27 -20.31 4.57 -5.27
C GLU A 27 -21.71 4.63 -4.64
N GLY A 28 -21.81 5.23 -3.46
CA GLY A 28 -23.08 5.41 -2.77
C GLY A 28 -22.89 6.10 -1.44
N TYR A 29 -23.97 6.50 -0.79
CA TYR A 29 -23.89 7.08 0.55
C TYR A 29 -23.35 6.08 1.59
N SER A 30 -23.83 4.83 1.51
CA SER A 30 -23.38 3.68 2.29
C SER A 30 -23.12 2.47 1.40
N ALA A 31 -22.28 1.55 1.87
CA ALA A 31 -22.08 0.24 1.23
C ALA A 31 -21.91 -0.88 2.26
N ASP A 32 -22.64 -1.97 2.07
CA ASP A 32 -22.58 -3.19 2.87
C ASP A 32 -22.07 -4.35 2.03
N LEU A 33 -20.78 -4.66 2.17
CA LEU A 33 -20.18 -5.85 1.58
C LEU A 33 -20.29 -6.98 2.58
N ALA A 34 -21.41 -7.70 2.58
CA ALA A 34 -21.69 -8.73 3.58
C ALA A 34 -20.69 -9.91 3.52
N SER A 35 -20.53 -10.59 4.66
CA SER A 35 -19.74 -11.82 4.75
C SER A 35 -20.29 -12.90 3.81
N GLY A 36 -19.39 -13.65 3.17
CA GLY A 36 -19.71 -14.66 2.16
C GLY A 36 -19.77 -14.12 0.73
N GLY A 37 -19.83 -12.80 0.55
CA GLY A 37 -19.61 -12.17 -0.75
C GLY A 37 -18.15 -12.26 -1.20
N MET A 38 -17.92 -12.21 -2.51
CA MET A 38 -16.58 -12.15 -3.12
C MET A 38 -16.52 -11.07 -4.18
N ILE A 39 -15.51 -10.21 -4.08
CA ILE A 39 -15.14 -9.25 -5.12
C ILE A 39 -13.77 -9.68 -5.66
N ASP A 40 -13.71 -10.04 -6.94
CA ASP A 40 -12.51 -10.56 -7.58
C ASP A 40 -12.12 -9.72 -8.80
N VAL A 41 -10.97 -9.04 -8.68
CA VAL A 41 -10.31 -8.29 -9.76
C VAL A 41 -8.96 -8.93 -10.12
N SER A 42 -8.75 -10.20 -9.79
CA SER A 42 -7.47 -10.89 -10.01
C SER A 42 -7.12 -11.01 -11.50
N GLY A 43 -5.82 -10.96 -11.78
CA GLY A 43 -5.26 -11.31 -13.08
C GLY A 43 -5.23 -12.83 -13.27
N GLY A 44 -5.22 -13.25 -14.54
CA GLY A 44 -5.02 -14.61 -14.98
C GLY A 44 -3.60 -14.88 -15.48
N ALA A 45 -3.43 -16.03 -16.12
CA ALA A 45 -2.19 -16.41 -16.79
C ALA A 45 -2.49 -17.13 -18.12
N SER A 46 -1.55 -17.09 -19.05
CA SER A 46 -1.57 -17.92 -20.24
C SER A 46 -0.26 -18.68 -20.37
N ILE A 47 -0.31 -19.87 -20.97
CA ILE A 47 0.87 -20.62 -21.37
C ILE A 47 0.82 -20.86 -22.87
N ASN A 48 1.89 -20.48 -23.58
CA ASN A 48 1.93 -20.62 -25.03
C ASN A 48 2.32 -22.05 -25.45
N ALA A 49 2.23 -22.34 -26.76
CA ALA A 49 2.61 -23.63 -27.34
C ALA A 49 4.05 -24.08 -27.04
N LYS A 50 4.95 -23.16 -26.67
CA LYS A 50 6.35 -23.44 -26.29
C LYS A 50 6.54 -23.65 -24.77
N GLY A 51 5.46 -23.60 -23.98
CA GLY A 51 5.50 -23.74 -22.52
C GLY A 51 5.88 -22.47 -21.76
N SER A 52 5.96 -21.31 -22.43
CA SER A 52 6.25 -20.04 -21.75
C SER A 52 4.99 -19.49 -21.10
N VAL A 53 5.06 -19.19 -19.80
CA VAL A 53 3.97 -18.57 -19.03
C VAL A 53 4.03 -17.04 -19.16
N SER A 54 2.87 -16.42 -19.33
CA SER A 54 2.64 -14.98 -19.24
C SER A 54 1.56 -14.71 -18.18
N TYR A 55 1.75 -13.68 -17.36
CA TYR A 55 0.76 -13.27 -16.37
C TYR A 55 0.10 -11.97 -16.78
N GLY A 56 -1.20 -11.87 -16.53
CA GLY A 56 -1.88 -10.58 -16.59
C GLY A 56 -1.86 -9.89 -15.23
N ASN A 57 -1.76 -8.56 -15.26
CA ASN A 57 -1.88 -7.74 -14.06
C ASN A 57 -3.28 -7.90 -13.44
N ALA A 58 -3.34 -7.79 -12.12
CA ALA A 58 -4.61 -7.63 -11.44
C ALA A 58 -5.20 -6.24 -11.72
N GLY A 59 -6.50 -6.16 -11.46
CA GLY A 59 -7.32 -5.01 -11.70
C GLY A 59 -7.46 -4.08 -10.51
N ASN A 60 -8.48 -3.22 -10.57
CA ASN A 60 -8.74 -2.19 -9.57
C ASN A 60 -10.10 -2.41 -8.91
N PHE A 61 -10.15 -2.33 -7.59
CA PHE A 61 -11.38 -2.25 -6.84
C PHE A 61 -11.47 -0.93 -6.08
N THR A 62 -12.50 -0.15 -6.36
CA THR A 62 -12.77 1.13 -5.70
C THR A 62 -14.14 1.12 -5.04
N ILE A 63 -14.19 1.50 -3.78
CA ILE A 63 -15.43 1.82 -3.06
C ILE A 63 -15.33 3.26 -2.56
N ALA A 64 -16.33 4.07 -2.88
CA ALA A 64 -16.48 5.40 -2.31
C ALA A 64 -17.84 5.54 -1.63
N THR A 65 -17.80 5.66 -0.30
CA THR A 65 -18.94 6.01 0.54
C THR A 65 -18.64 7.26 1.36
N GLY A 66 -19.57 7.64 2.25
CA GLY A 66 -19.35 8.76 3.15
C GLY A 66 -20.04 10.06 2.72
N ARG A 67 -20.55 10.10 1.47
CA ARG A 67 -21.11 11.27 0.80
C ARG A 67 -22.26 10.89 -0.10
N GLU A 68 -23.31 11.72 -0.10
CA GLU A 68 -24.41 11.57 -1.04
C GLU A 68 -23.96 11.97 -2.45
N ILE A 69 -24.36 11.19 -3.45
CA ILE A 69 -23.95 11.43 -4.83
C ILE A 69 -24.59 12.72 -5.31
N GLY A 70 -23.75 13.66 -5.78
CA GLY A 70 -24.21 14.98 -6.23
C GLY A 70 -24.42 16.02 -5.12
N PHE A 71 -24.30 15.64 -3.84
CA PHE A 71 -24.47 16.56 -2.70
C PHE A 71 -23.27 16.49 -1.74
N SER A 72 -22.26 17.30 -2.00
CA SER A 72 -20.99 17.31 -1.26
C SER A 72 -21.09 17.70 0.23
N ALA A 73 -22.20 18.30 0.65
CA ALA A 73 -22.47 18.69 2.04
C ALA A 73 -23.18 17.60 2.86
N THR A 74 -23.77 16.60 2.21
CA THR A 74 -24.47 15.51 2.89
C THR A 74 -23.46 14.41 3.20
N LEU A 75 -22.93 14.46 4.42
CA LEU A 75 -21.93 13.52 4.92
C LEU A 75 -22.55 12.51 5.87
N GLY A 76 -21.95 11.33 5.95
CA GLY A 76 -22.36 10.29 6.88
C GLY A 76 -22.29 8.93 6.20
N GLY A 77 -23.29 8.09 6.41
CA GLY A 77 -23.30 6.74 5.87
C GLY A 77 -22.29 5.83 6.56
N HIS A 78 -22.07 4.66 5.97
CA HIS A 78 -21.22 3.63 6.51
C HIS A 78 -20.56 2.81 5.40
N LEU A 79 -19.45 2.17 5.74
CA LEU A 79 -18.80 1.18 4.89
C LEU A 79 -18.48 -0.05 5.74
N ASN A 80 -19.19 -1.14 5.44
CA ASN A 80 -18.98 -2.44 6.06
C ASN A 80 -18.25 -3.37 5.07
N LEU A 81 -17.09 -3.90 5.49
CA LEU A 81 -16.20 -4.74 4.68
C LEU A 81 -16.16 -6.18 5.23
N GLY A 82 -17.21 -6.95 4.97
CA GLY A 82 -17.28 -8.38 5.33
C GLY A 82 -16.98 -9.34 4.18
N SER A 83 -17.04 -8.90 2.92
CA SER A 83 -16.76 -9.74 1.75
C SER A 83 -15.27 -10.06 1.60
N THR A 84 -14.97 -11.19 0.94
CA THR A 84 -13.61 -11.52 0.52
C THR A 84 -13.21 -10.68 -0.69
N LEU A 85 -12.07 -10.00 -0.61
CA LEU A 85 -11.53 -9.18 -1.69
C LEU A 85 -10.31 -9.88 -2.31
N LYS A 86 -10.28 -9.99 -3.64
CA LYS A 86 -9.19 -10.62 -4.39
C LYS A 86 -8.71 -9.74 -5.53
N GLY A 87 -7.39 -9.61 -5.65
CA GLY A 87 -6.66 -8.84 -6.64
C GLY A 87 -5.29 -9.49 -6.88
N TYR A 88 -5.23 -10.82 -6.91
CA TYR A 88 -3.99 -11.57 -7.10
C TYR A 88 -3.50 -11.49 -8.54
N SER A 89 -2.18 -11.51 -8.73
CA SER A 89 -1.54 -11.58 -10.05
C SER A 89 -0.13 -12.17 -9.93
N GLY A 90 0.35 -12.85 -10.98
CA GLY A 90 1.77 -13.20 -11.11
C GLY A 90 2.60 -12.11 -11.81
N GLY A 91 1.93 -11.06 -12.31
CA GLY A 91 2.51 -9.80 -12.79
C GLY A 91 2.44 -8.74 -11.68
N THR A 92 1.65 -7.67 -11.88
CA THR A 92 1.42 -6.64 -10.86
C THR A 92 0.17 -6.94 -10.02
N GLY A 93 0.30 -6.94 -8.69
CA GLY A 93 -0.81 -7.13 -7.76
C GLY A 93 -1.86 -6.02 -7.83
N GLY A 94 -3.07 -6.28 -7.33
CA GLY A 94 -4.22 -5.40 -7.55
C GLY A 94 -4.13 -4.06 -6.83
N THR A 95 -5.04 -3.15 -7.19
CA THR A 95 -5.26 -1.88 -6.50
C THR A 95 -6.58 -1.91 -5.75
N LEU A 96 -6.55 -1.53 -4.48
CA LEU A 96 -7.71 -1.36 -3.63
C LEU A 96 -7.80 0.09 -3.16
N SER A 97 -8.93 0.75 -3.41
CA SER A 97 -9.18 2.12 -2.94
C SER A 97 -10.49 2.18 -2.17
N LEU A 98 -10.42 2.56 -0.90
CA LEU A 98 -11.54 2.63 0.02
C LEU A 98 -11.70 4.06 0.51
N THR A 99 -12.88 4.63 0.30
CA THR A 99 -13.28 5.90 0.91
C THR A 99 -14.51 5.67 1.77
N GLY A 100 -14.49 6.19 3.00
CA GLY A 100 -15.62 6.15 3.92
C GLY A 100 -15.69 7.40 4.80
N SER A 101 -16.71 7.48 5.65
CA SER A 101 -16.92 8.64 6.54
C SER A 101 -15.73 8.83 7.48
N ALA A 102 -15.33 7.79 8.21
CA ALA A 102 -14.04 7.72 8.88
C ALA A 102 -13.47 6.30 8.76
N ILE A 103 -12.15 6.17 8.76
CA ILE A 103 -11.45 4.89 8.71
C ILE A 103 -10.50 4.79 9.90
N GLN A 104 -10.53 3.66 10.59
CA GLN A 104 -9.61 3.34 11.66
C GLN A 104 -8.86 2.05 11.35
N VAL A 105 -7.54 2.07 11.46
CA VAL A 105 -6.68 0.88 11.38
C VAL A 105 -6.25 0.45 12.78
N GLY A 106 -6.53 -0.80 13.11
CA GLY A 106 -6.35 -1.34 14.47
C GLY A 106 -7.41 -0.84 15.46
N GLY A 107 -7.18 -1.11 16.75
CA GLY A 107 -8.10 -0.78 17.84
C GLY A 107 -9.49 -1.41 17.72
N ASN A 108 -10.45 -0.90 18.52
CA ASN A 108 -11.72 -1.57 18.80
C ASN A 108 -12.95 -0.64 18.65
N SER A 109 -12.90 0.34 17.73
CA SER A 109 -14.04 1.25 17.55
C SER A 109 -15.29 0.46 17.14
N THR A 110 -16.42 0.76 17.77
CA THR A 110 -17.75 0.21 17.45
C THR A 110 -18.67 1.26 16.84
N ALA A 111 -18.15 2.45 16.52
CA ALA A 111 -18.94 3.52 15.94
C ALA A 111 -19.34 3.14 14.49
N PRO A 112 -20.63 3.19 14.13
CA PRO A 112 -21.11 2.72 12.82
C PRO A 112 -20.59 3.55 11.64
N SER A 113 -20.20 4.81 11.88
CA SER A 113 -19.60 5.70 10.87
C SER A 113 -18.08 5.55 10.74
N VAL A 114 -17.46 4.64 11.51
CA VAL A 114 -16.03 4.34 11.46
C VAL A 114 -15.83 2.94 10.87
N THR A 115 -15.26 2.87 9.67
CA THR A 115 -14.84 1.60 9.08
C THR A 115 -13.56 1.13 9.75
N ARG A 116 -13.64 0.01 10.46
CA ARG A 116 -12.49 -0.63 11.09
C ARG A 116 -11.76 -1.53 10.09
N ILE A 117 -10.45 -1.35 10.00
CA ILE A 117 -9.52 -2.18 9.22
C ILE A 117 -8.56 -2.86 10.19
N GLY A 118 -8.47 -4.19 10.15
CA GLY A 118 -7.50 -4.95 10.94
C GLY A 118 -6.10 -4.93 10.32
N GLU A 119 -5.09 -5.31 11.09
CA GLU A 119 -3.69 -5.40 10.64
C GLU A 119 -3.52 -6.49 9.56
N GLU A 120 -4.29 -7.57 9.68
CA GLU A 120 -4.31 -8.69 8.76
C GLU A 120 -4.81 -8.33 7.35
N PHE A 121 -5.57 -7.23 7.24
CA PHE A 121 -6.15 -6.76 5.98
C PHE A 121 -5.09 -6.49 4.90
N PHE A 122 -3.92 -5.99 5.32
CA PHE A 122 -2.82 -5.63 4.42
C PHE A 122 -2.01 -6.83 3.91
N ASN A 123 -2.34 -8.04 4.38
CA ASN A 123 -1.64 -9.29 4.06
C ASN A 123 -2.55 -10.29 3.31
N GLN A 124 -3.66 -9.81 2.76
CA GLN A 124 -4.68 -10.64 2.13
C GLN A 124 -5.08 -10.12 0.75
N GLY A 125 -5.54 -11.03 -0.10
CA GLY A 125 -6.19 -10.66 -1.36
C GLY A 125 -5.24 -10.25 -2.49
N GLY A 126 -3.92 -10.22 -2.28
CA GLY A 126 -2.95 -9.96 -3.35
C GLY A 126 -2.90 -8.51 -3.86
N PHE A 127 -3.49 -7.57 -3.12
CA PHE A 127 -3.38 -6.14 -3.44
C PHE A 127 -1.97 -5.64 -3.14
N SER A 128 -1.34 -5.02 -4.13
CA SER A 128 -0.03 -4.37 -3.97
C SER A 128 -0.15 -2.86 -3.72
N ASN A 129 -1.30 -2.27 -4.04
CA ASN A 129 -1.60 -0.86 -3.80
C ASN A 129 -2.89 -0.76 -2.98
N ILE A 130 -2.81 -0.20 -1.77
CA ILE A 130 -3.96 -0.03 -0.87
C ILE A 130 -4.07 1.44 -0.49
N SER A 131 -5.21 2.05 -0.79
CA SER A 131 -5.53 3.43 -0.43
C SER A 131 -6.76 3.46 0.49
N LEU A 132 -6.61 4.04 1.68
CA LEU A 132 -7.65 4.22 2.67
C LEU A 132 -7.86 5.71 2.88
N THR A 133 -9.08 6.20 2.66
CA THR A 133 -9.40 7.62 2.78
C THR A 133 -10.63 7.85 3.65
N GLY A 134 -10.48 8.60 4.74
CA GLY A 134 -11.57 9.11 5.53
C GLY A 134 -12.01 10.50 5.09
N ILE A 135 -13.30 10.82 5.20
CA ILE A 135 -13.83 12.16 4.92
C ILE A 135 -13.86 13.03 6.18
N GLY A 136 -14.21 12.46 7.32
CA GLY A 136 -14.54 13.13 8.58
C GLY A 136 -16.02 12.98 8.91
N ILE A 137 -16.34 13.01 10.22
CA ILE A 137 -17.70 12.91 10.74
C ILE A 137 -18.11 14.29 11.28
N VAL A 138 -19.25 14.82 10.81
CA VAL A 138 -19.77 16.12 11.26
C VAL A 138 -20.11 16.06 12.75
N GLY A 139 -19.64 17.06 13.51
CA GLY A 139 -19.91 17.14 14.96
C GLY A 139 -19.12 16.13 15.80
N SER A 140 -18.11 15.47 15.22
CA SER A 140 -17.21 14.57 15.94
C SER A 140 -15.79 15.11 15.95
N ASP A 141 -15.09 14.94 17.07
CA ASP A 141 -13.66 15.22 17.19
C ASP A 141 -12.80 14.03 16.74
N ALA A 142 -13.41 12.91 16.37
CA ALA A 142 -12.67 11.75 15.87
C ALA A 142 -11.97 12.10 14.55
N PRO A 143 -10.69 11.72 14.37
CA PRO A 143 -10.00 11.94 13.12
C PRO A 143 -10.67 11.15 11.98
N ALA A 144 -10.63 11.74 10.78
CA ALA A 144 -11.16 11.10 9.58
C ALA A 144 -10.40 9.81 9.25
N MET A 145 -9.09 9.80 9.48
CA MET A 145 -8.22 8.64 9.32
C MET A 145 -7.37 8.44 10.57
N ASN A 146 -7.56 7.31 11.25
CA ASN A 146 -6.83 6.97 12.47
C ASN A 146 -6.03 5.68 12.32
N ILE A 147 -4.73 5.71 12.58
CA ILE A 147 -3.93 4.50 12.81
C ILE A 147 -3.69 4.43 14.31
N VAL A 148 -4.37 3.51 14.99
CA VAL A 148 -4.39 3.46 16.45
C VAL A 148 -2.99 3.22 17.01
N ALA A 149 -2.73 3.75 18.21
CA ALA A 149 -1.48 3.51 18.93
C ALA A 149 -1.18 2.01 19.06
N GLY A 150 0.07 1.61 18.84
CA GLY A 150 0.53 0.22 18.91
C GLY A 150 0.16 -0.67 17.71
N THR A 151 -0.61 -0.16 16.72
CA THR A 151 -0.96 -0.92 15.52
C THR A 151 0.28 -1.27 14.69
N VAL A 152 0.41 -2.51 14.24
CA VAL A 152 1.53 -2.99 13.41
C VAL A 152 1.06 -3.35 12.01
N ILE A 153 1.55 -2.64 10.99
CA ILE A 153 1.25 -2.88 9.58
C ILE A 153 2.52 -3.32 8.86
N LYS A 154 2.57 -4.61 8.49
CA LYS A 154 3.67 -5.19 7.71
C LYS A 154 3.10 -5.91 6.49
N PRO A 155 2.85 -5.22 5.37
CA PRO A 155 2.21 -5.81 4.20
C PRO A 155 3.14 -6.78 3.48
N VAL A 156 2.63 -7.97 3.20
CA VAL A 156 3.28 -9.02 2.40
C VAL A 156 2.35 -9.36 1.23
N VAL A 157 2.74 -8.94 0.03
CA VAL A 157 1.92 -9.14 -1.17
C VAL A 157 1.99 -10.59 -1.62
N GLN A 158 0.82 -11.22 -1.70
CA GLN A 158 0.63 -12.56 -2.28
C GLN A 158 0.43 -12.46 -3.79
N SER A 159 0.98 -13.42 -4.53
CA SER A 159 0.95 -13.45 -6.00
C SER A 159 0.41 -14.77 -6.53
N TRP A 160 0.11 -14.81 -7.83
CA TRP A 160 -0.11 -16.08 -8.52
C TRP A 160 1.21 -16.72 -8.93
N LEU A 161 1.27 -18.04 -8.76
CA LEU A 161 2.20 -18.92 -9.43
C LEU A 161 1.43 -19.86 -10.34
N ALA A 162 1.79 -19.86 -11.61
CA ALA A 162 1.34 -20.83 -12.58
C ALA A 162 1.99 -22.18 -12.28
N GLN A 163 1.14 -23.19 -12.14
CA GLN A 163 1.54 -24.58 -12.06
C GLN A 163 1.22 -25.26 -13.38
N THR A 164 2.19 -26.00 -13.90
CA THR A 164 2.07 -26.68 -15.19
C THR A 164 2.40 -28.14 -15.02
N THR A 165 1.42 -29.01 -15.27
CA THR A 165 1.64 -30.45 -15.47
C THR A 165 1.15 -30.82 -16.88
N PRO A 166 1.48 -32.02 -17.40
CA PRO A 166 0.94 -32.47 -18.68
C PRO A 166 -0.60 -32.45 -18.67
N GLY A 167 -1.20 -31.62 -19.52
CA GLY A 167 -2.66 -31.50 -19.64
C GLY A 167 -3.36 -30.69 -18.54
N ASN A 168 -2.63 -30.03 -17.62
CA ASN A 168 -3.22 -29.14 -16.62
C ASN A 168 -2.38 -27.86 -16.46
N PHE A 169 -3.09 -26.74 -16.33
CA PHE A 169 -2.54 -25.41 -16.11
C PHE A 169 -3.45 -24.66 -15.14
N HIS A 170 -2.94 -24.37 -13.95
CA HIS A 170 -3.70 -23.69 -12.90
C HIS A 170 -2.84 -22.67 -12.16
N LEU A 171 -3.49 -21.84 -11.34
CA LEU A 171 -2.83 -20.83 -10.53
C LEU A 171 -2.96 -21.18 -9.05
N GLU A 172 -1.86 -21.03 -8.32
CA GLU A 172 -1.82 -21.17 -6.87
C GLU A 172 -1.28 -19.90 -6.23
N THR A 173 -1.80 -19.56 -5.06
CA THR A 173 -1.27 -18.44 -4.27
C THR A 173 0.11 -18.77 -3.77
N ILE A 174 1.06 -17.86 -3.96
CA ILE A 174 2.40 -17.94 -3.37
C ILE A 174 2.76 -16.64 -2.67
N THR A 175 3.55 -16.76 -1.62
CA THR A 175 4.28 -15.63 -1.02
C THR A 175 5.74 -15.78 -1.41
N ARG A 176 6.23 -14.92 -2.30
CA ARG A 176 7.66 -14.91 -2.65
C ARG A 176 8.47 -14.21 -1.55
N GLU A 177 9.77 -14.41 -1.55
CA GLU A 177 10.68 -13.69 -0.68
C GLU A 177 10.74 -12.20 -1.03
N GLU A 178 11.15 -11.38 -0.06
CA GLU A 178 11.48 -9.98 -0.29
C GLU A 178 12.52 -9.86 -1.42
N GLY A 179 12.35 -8.88 -2.32
CA GLY A 179 13.18 -8.73 -3.52
C GLY A 179 12.66 -9.50 -4.75
N LEU A 180 11.84 -10.54 -4.55
CA LEU A 180 11.17 -11.29 -5.62
C LEU A 180 9.65 -11.06 -5.68
N ARG A 181 9.04 -10.63 -4.56
CA ARG A 181 7.64 -10.15 -4.53
C ARG A 181 7.55 -8.66 -4.83
N THR A 182 6.40 -8.23 -5.34
CA THR A 182 6.07 -6.82 -5.53
C THR A 182 5.99 -6.14 -4.15
N PRO A 183 6.73 -5.05 -3.91
CA PRO A 183 6.63 -4.31 -2.65
C PRO A 183 5.28 -3.58 -2.57
N ALA A 184 4.71 -3.49 -1.37
CA ALA A 184 3.43 -2.83 -1.17
C ALA A 184 3.56 -1.30 -1.20
N SER A 185 2.49 -0.64 -1.66
CA SER A 185 2.28 0.80 -1.60
C SER A 185 1.02 1.10 -0.81
N LEU A 186 1.16 1.83 0.30
CA LEU A 186 0.07 2.19 1.19
C LEU A 186 -0.19 3.70 1.13
N SER A 187 -1.46 4.10 1.04
CA SER A 187 -1.87 5.50 1.06
C SER A 187 -2.97 5.71 2.10
N PHE A 188 -2.77 6.68 2.98
CA PHE A 188 -3.72 7.06 4.02
C PHE A 188 -4.15 8.52 3.79
N GLY A 189 -5.46 8.74 3.66
CA GLY A 189 -6.05 10.01 3.28
C GLY A 189 -7.07 10.52 4.29
N ALA A 190 -7.09 11.83 4.51
CA ALA A 190 -8.11 12.52 5.29
C ALA A 190 -8.62 13.76 4.52
N LEU A 191 -9.78 13.64 3.86
CA LEU A 191 -10.24 14.65 2.90
C LEU A 191 -10.79 15.92 3.57
N GLY A 192 -11.53 15.77 4.67
CA GLY A 192 -12.41 16.82 5.18
C GLY A 192 -13.58 17.05 4.23
N ALA A 193 -14.41 18.05 4.55
CA ALA A 193 -15.44 18.53 3.63
C ALA A 193 -15.74 20.00 3.88
N SER A 194 -16.28 20.66 2.86
CA SER A 194 -16.68 22.07 2.92
C SER A 194 -17.98 22.30 2.17
N PHE A 195 -18.78 23.24 2.64
CA PHE A 195 -19.98 23.73 1.95
C PHE A 195 -19.92 25.25 1.86
N ASN A 196 -20.14 25.81 0.67
CA ASN A 196 -20.02 27.26 0.41
C ASN A 196 -18.69 27.85 0.91
N ASN A 197 -17.57 27.16 0.66
CA ASN A 197 -16.22 27.50 1.13
C ASN A 197 -16.04 27.55 2.65
N LEU A 198 -17.03 27.12 3.42
CA LEU A 198 -16.91 26.96 4.87
C LEU A 198 -16.58 25.49 5.18
N PRO A 199 -15.57 25.21 6.02
CA PRO A 199 -15.29 23.84 6.45
C PRO A 199 -16.49 23.28 7.22
N LEU A 200 -17.00 22.13 6.77
CA LEU A 200 -18.05 21.37 7.45
C LEU A 200 -17.43 20.35 8.41
N VAL A 201 -16.32 19.73 7.99
CA VAL A 201 -15.50 18.85 8.82
C VAL A 201 -14.05 18.95 8.37
N ILE A 202 -13.13 18.89 9.33
CA ILE A 202 -11.69 18.92 9.06
C ILE A 202 -11.19 17.48 8.82
N GLY A 203 -10.45 17.29 7.74
CA GLY A 203 -9.80 16.04 7.40
C GLY A 203 -8.55 15.82 8.23
N ASN A 204 -8.72 15.45 9.50
CA ASN A 204 -7.63 15.08 10.39
C ASN A 204 -7.17 13.65 10.13
N LEU A 205 -5.87 13.46 9.95
CA LEU A 205 -5.20 12.16 9.92
C LEU A 205 -4.30 12.03 11.15
N GLU A 206 -4.46 10.94 11.90
CA GLU A 206 -3.63 10.66 13.07
C GLU A 206 -3.00 9.28 12.99
N MET A 207 -1.69 9.22 13.25
CA MET A 207 -0.98 7.97 13.53
C MET A 207 -0.51 7.99 14.98
N GLY A 208 -1.06 7.08 15.78
CA GLY A 208 -0.81 6.98 17.21
C GLY A 208 0.62 6.55 17.56
N GLN A 209 1.01 6.83 18.80
CA GLN A 209 2.33 6.47 19.31
C GLN A 209 2.53 4.95 19.33
N GLY A 210 3.73 4.51 18.99
CA GLY A 210 4.06 3.08 18.93
C GLY A 210 3.41 2.31 17.78
N ALA A 211 2.59 2.95 16.94
CA ALA A 211 2.17 2.36 15.68
C ALA A 211 3.39 2.20 14.76
N VAL A 212 3.43 1.12 13.98
CA VAL A 212 4.54 0.78 13.09
C VAL A 212 3.99 0.43 11.71
N ILE A 213 4.55 1.04 10.67
CA ILE A 213 4.36 0.63 9.28
C ILE A 213 5.73 0.24 8.73
N GLU A 214 5.89 -1.00 8.29
CA GLU A 214 7.13 -1.49 7.70
C GLU A 214 6.83 -2.23 6.40
N THR A 215 7.17 -1.63 5.26
CA THR A 215 7.01 -2.29 3.96
C THR A 215 8.26 -3.08 3.61
N ASP A 216 8.13 -4.00 2.65
CA ASP A 216 9.29 -4.48 1.91
C ASP A 216 10.10 -3.32 1.31
N ALA A 217 11.37 -3.58 1.02
CA ALA A 217 12.22 -2.60 0.39
C ALA A 217 11.66 -2.13 -0.97
N LYS A 218 11.88 -0.86 -1.30
CA LYS A 218 11.28 -0.13 -2.44
C LYS A 218 9.76 0.06 -2.37
N GLY A 219 9.12 -0.30 -1.25
CA GLY A 219 7.71 0.01 -1.01
C GLY A 219 7.48 1.51 -0.81
N SER A 220 6.21 1.89 -0.69
CA SER A 220 5.85 3.28 -0.46
C SER A 220 4.76 3.44 0.59
N VAL A 221 4.85 4.53 1.36
CA VAL A 221 3.82 4.94 2.31
C VAL A 221 3.54 6.42 2.10
N SER A 222 2.27 6.79 1.93
CA SER A 222 1.86 8.18 1.81
C SER A 222 0.76 8.56 2.79
N PHE A 223 0.84 9.78 3.31
CA PHE A 223 -0.17 10.40 4.15
C PHE A 223 -0.62 11.69 3.48
N SER A 224 -1.92 11.87 3.33
CA SER A 224 -2.50 13.11 2.80
C SER A 224 -3.67 13.55 3.67
N GLY A 225 -3.73 14.83 3.99
CA GLY A 225 -4.71 15.31 4.95
C GLY A 225 -4.84 16.82 4.97
N GLN A 226 -5.91 17.32 5.59
CA GLN A 226 -6.00 18.74 5.88
C GLN A 226 -5.12 19.11 7.08
N ALA A 227 -5.12 18.27 8.11
CA ALA A 227 -4.13 18.27 9.18
C ALA A 227 -3.66 16.84 9.45
N ILE A 228 -2.36 16.66 9.67
CA ILE A 228 -1.74 15.35 9.87
C ILE A 228 -0.92 15.40 11.16
N THR A 229 -1.13 14.42 12.03
CA THR A 229 -0.30 14.20 13.22
C THR A 229 0.30 12.80 13.19
N LEU A 230 1.64 12.71 13.18
CA LEU A 230 2.36 11.44 13.21
C LEU A 230 3.11 11.28 14.52
N ARG A 231 2.88 10.16 15.22
CA ARG A 231 3.53 9.79 16.48
C ARG A 231 4.20 8.41 16.44
N GLY A 232 4.02 7.66 15.35
CA GLY A 232 4.55 6.31 15.19
C GLY A 232 5.78 6.23 14.27
N ALA A 233 6.13 5.01 13.88
CA ALA A 233 7.28 4.71 13.03
C ALA A 233 6.85 4.22 11.64
N VAL A 234 7.50 4.70 10.58
CA VAL A 234 7.28 4.29 9.20
C VAL A 234 8.62 3.96 8.56
N THR A 235 8.77 2.74 8.05
CA THR A 235 9.98 2.26 7.40
C THR A 235 9.68 1.73 6.00
N THR A 236 10.29 2.34 4.98
CA THR A 236 10.22 1.90 3.58
C THR A 236 11.62 1.89 2.97
N ALA A 237 12.42 0.87 3.26
CA ALA A 237 13.85 0.86 2.93
C ALA A 237 14.12 1.05 1.43
N GLY A 238 14.92 2.06 1.06
CA GLY A 238 15.16 2.43 -0.34
C GLY A 238 13.91 2.81 -1.15
N GLY A 239 12.78 3.02 -0.46
CA GLY A 239 11.49 3.36 -1.01
C GLY A 239 11.12 4.82 -0.80
N THR A 240 9.83 5.11 -0.64
CA THR A 240 9.36 6.49 -0.46
C THR A 240 8.43 6.63 0.74
N ILE A 241 8.56 7.75 1.44
CA ILE A 241 7.58 8.24 2.42
C ILE A 241 7.16 9.64 1.99
N SER A 242 5.86 9.88 1.84
CA SER A 242 5.33 11.19 1.46
C SER A 242 4.27 11.66 2.45
N ILE A 243 4.39 12.87 2.95
CA ILE A 243 3.45 13.49 3.88
C ILE A 243 3.01 14.82 3.29
N ALA A 244 1.73 14.91 2.95
CA ALA A 244 1.14 16.07 2.31
C ALA A 244 -0.01 16.64 3.15
N GLY A 245 0.32 17.59 4.03
CA GLY A 245 -0.66 18.46 4.66
C GLY A 245 -1.12 19.54 3.68
N ARG A 246 -2.25 20.19 3.97
CA ARG A 246 -2.69 21.35 3.19
C ARG A 246 -1.74 22.54 3.37
N ASN A 247 -1.65 23.39 2.35
CA ASN A 247 -0.89 24.64 2.40
C ASN A 247 -1.54 25.71 3.30
N GLN A 248 -2.79 25.50 3.70
CA GLN A 248 -3.55 26.36 4.59
C GLN A 248 -4.41 25.49 5.50
N TYR A 249 -4.39 25.79 6.80
CA TYR A 249 -5.26 25.12 7.75
C TYR A 249 -6.73 25.49 7.47
N PRO A 250 -7.65 24.52 7.39
CA PRO A 250 -9.06 24.83 7.16
C PRO A 250 -9.63 25.60 8.34
N SER A 251 -10.04 26.84 8.12
CA SER A 251 -10.71 27.66 9.12
C SER A 251 -11.81 28.49 8.47
N ASN A 252 -12.76 28.95 9.29
CA ASN A 252 -13.76 29.95 8.90
C ASN A 252 -13.25 31.39 9.09
N THR A 253 -11.96 31.57 9.42
CA THR A 253 -11.37 32.89 9.64
C THR A 253 -11.10 33.56 8.29
N THR A 254 -11.64 34.76 8.09
CA THR A 254 -11.52 35.49 6.81
C THR A 254 -10.16 36.14 6.62
N VAL A 255 -9.44 36.39 7.72
CA VAL A 255 -8.06 36.91 7.74
C VAL A 255 -7.28 36.11 8.79
N PRO A 256 -6.62 35.01 8.41
CA PRO A 256 -5.77 34.27 9.35
C PRO A 256 -4.60 35.17 9.78
N THR A 257 -4.49 35.42 11.08
CA THR A 257 -3.39 36.20 11.67
C THR A 257 -2.18 35.34 12.03
N GLU A 258 -2.34 34.02 12.02
CA GLU A 258 -1.31 33.03 12.34
C GLU A 258 -1.35 31.86 11.36
N ALA A 259 -0.17 31.35 10.99
CA ALA A 259 -0.05 30.13 10.19
C ALA A 259 -0.18 28.91 11.11
N LEU A 260 -1.35 28.25 11.08
CA LEU A 260 -1.56 27.04 11.86
C LEU A 260 -0.85 25.82 11.23
N PRO A 261 -0.31 24.90 12.05
CA PRO A 261 0.31 23.66 11.56
C PRO A 261 -0.69 22.77 10.83
N THR A 262 -0.28 22.23 9.69
CA THR A 262 -1.02 21.21 8.95
C THR A 262 -0.29 19.87 8.92
N VAL A 263 0.98 19.84 9.36
CA VAL A 263 1.75 18.63 9.61
C VAL A 263 2.44 18.77 10.97
N HIS A 264 2.19 17.80 11.86
CA HIS A 264 2.84 17.68 13.15
C HIS A 264 3.55 16.33 13.26
N LEU A 265 4.87 16.37 13.32
CA LEU A 265 5.72 15.22 13.64
C LEU A 265 6.07 15.30 15.12
N ALA A 266 5.49 14.41 15.92
CA ALA A 266 5.76 14.35 17.35
C ALA A 266 7.17 13.83 17.64
N SER A 267 7.62 14.02 18.87
CA SER A 267 8.95 13.60 19.36
C SER A 267 9.21 12.10 19.25
N SER A 268 8.16 11.28 19.13
CA SER A 268 8.25 9.83 18.88
C SER A 268 8.17 9.42 17.41
N ALA A 269 7.97 10.37 16.49
CA ALA A 269 7.86 10.09 15.07
C ALA A 269 9.21 9.64 14.51
N ALA A 270 9.23 8.48 13.84
CA ALA A 270 10.42 7.95 13.18
C ALA A 270 10.11 7.54 11.76
N LEU A 271 10.61 8.31 10.78
CA LEU A 271 10.41 8.07 9.36
C LEU A 271 11.74 7.64 8.75
N SER A 272 11.83 6.44 8.20
CA SER A 272 13.07 5.92 7.62
C SER A 272 12.85 5.32 6.24
N THR A 273 13.64 5.79 5.28
CA THR A 273 13.83 5.13 3.98
C THR A 273 15.27 4.67 3.80
N ALA A 274 16.00 4.51 4.91
CA ALA A 274 17.41 4.12 4.89
C ALA A 274 17.67 2.87 4.04
N GLY A 275 18.85 2.81 3.46
CA GLY A 275 19.25 1.72 2.58
C GLY A 275 19.19 0.36 3.28
N LYS A 276 18.89 -0.69 2.51
CA LYS A 276 18.84 -2.07 3.00
C LYS A 276 19.52 -3.03 2.02
N THR A 277 20.21 -4.04 2.55
CA THR A 277 20.64 -5.18 1.74
C THR A 277 19.49 -6.19 1.67
N VAL A 278 19.01 -6.46 0.47
CA VAL A 278 17.95 -7.44 0.19
C VAL A 278 18.59 -8.65 -0.44
N LEU A 279 18.56 -9.77 0.27
CA LEU A 279 19.11 -11.04 -0.21
C LEU A 279 18.00 -11.89 -0.83
N THR A 280 18.33 -12.61 -1.89
CA THR A 280 17.45 -13.60 -2.51
C THR A 280 18.03 -14.99 -2.31
N GLN A 281 17.19 -15.98 -2.01
CA GLN A 281 17.67 -17.35 -1.89
C GLN A 281 18.37 -17.85 -3.17
N ASN A 282 19.45 -18.60 -2.96
CA ASN A 282 20.22 -19.28 -4.00
C ASN A 282 20.42 -20.75 -3.58
N PRO A 283 20.20 -21.73 -4.48
CA PRO A 283 20.51 -23.15 -4.26
C PRO A 283 21.94 -23.44 -3.77
N PHE A 284 22.91 -22.56 -4.03
CA PHE A 284 24.30 -22.70 -3.61
C PHE A 284 24.62 -22.03 -2.27
N GLY A 285 23.63 -21.42 -1.60
CA GLY A 285 23.80 -20.74 -0.31
C GLY A 285 24.63 -19.45 -0.37
N LEU A 286 24.86 -18.90 -1.58
CA LEU A 286 25.59 -17.65 -1.78
C LEU A 286 24.71 -16.44 -1.45
N ARG A 287 25.32 -15.36 -0.97
CA ARG A 287 24.68 -14.05 -0.73
C ARG A 287 24.50 -13.31 -2.06
N GLN A 288 23.43 -13.65 -2.75
CA GLN A 288 22.95 -12.93 -3.93
C GLN A 288 21.84 -11.96 -3.55
N GLY A 289 21.66 -10.92 -4.37
CA GLY A 289 20.65 -9.89 -4.14
C GLY A 289 21.14 -8.49 -4.45
N GLN A 290 20.62 -7.50 -3.72
CA GLN A 290 20.83 -6.09 -3.99
C GLN A 290 21.14 -5.28 -2.73
N VAL A 291 22.10 -4.37 -2.80
CA VAL A 291 22.34 -3.33 -1.79
C VAL A 291 21.62 -2.06 -2.24
N LEU A 292 20.54 -1.71 -1.55
CA LEU A 292 19.71 -0.56 -1.88
C LEU A 292 20.24 0.71 -1.22
N ALA A 293 20.23 1.81 -1.96
CA ALA A 293 20.44 3.14 -1.40
C ALA A 293 19.29 3.56 -0.51
N GLY A 294 19.53 4.61 0.28
CA GLY A 294 18.46 5.33 0.94
C GLY A 294 17.45 5.84 -0.09
N GLY A 295 16.18 5.89 0.31
CA GLY A 295 15.07 6.34 -0.49
C GLY A 295 14.83 7.84 -0.35
N SER A 296 13.56 8.25 -0.38
CA SER A 296 13.17 9.66 -0.21
C SER A 296 12.06 9.84 0.81
N ILE A 297 12.16 10.94 1.56
CA ILE A 297 11.12 11.43 2.46
C ILE A 297 10.73 12.84 1.98
N SER A 298 9.44 13.05 1.69
CA SER A 298 8.90 14.35 1.32
C SER A 298 7.85 14.78 2.34
N VAL A 299 7.94 16.03 2.81
CA VAL A 299 6.99 16.62 3.76
C VAL A 299 6.56 17.99 3.23
N SER A 300 5.25 18.23 3.10
CA SER A 300 4.70 19.51 2.66
C SER A 300 3.52 19.97 3.53
N GLY A 301 3.40 21.28 3.71
CA GLY A 301 2.41 21.94 4.56
C GLY A 301 3.05 22.99 5.48
N ASN A 302 2.33 23.40 6.52
CA ASN A 302 2.89 24.16 7.64
C ASN A 302 3.37 23.15 8.69
N ILE A 303 4.69 23.00 8.78
CA ILE A 303 5.31 21.84 9.43
C ILE A 303 5.80 22.22 10.83
N ILE A 304 5.41 21.41 11.81
CA ILE A 304 6.07 21.34 13.12
C ILE A 304 6.69 19.96 13.26
N ALA A 305 7.98 19.93 13.60
CA ALA A 305 8.66 18.74 14.07
C ALA A 305 9.19 18.98 15.48
N GLU A 306 8.78 18.13 16.42
CA GLU A 306 9.24 18.21 17.81
C GLU A 306 10.69 17.71 17.94
N THR A 307 11.37 18.15 19.00
CA THR A 307 12.67 17.58 19.38
C THR A 307 12.50 16.08 19.64
N GLY A 308 13.25 15.25 18.91
CA GLY A 308 13.17 13.79 18.95
C GLY A 308 12.59 13.16 17.69
N ALA A 309 11.87 13.90 16.86
CA ALA A 309 11.42 13.40 15.56
C ALA A 309 12.62 13.06 14.66
N VAL A 310 12.60 11.87 14.05
CA VAL A 310 13.69 11.37 13.19
C VAL A 310 13.21 11.18 11.76
N LEU A 311 13.97 11.75 10.81
CA LEU A 311 13.83 11.51 9.37
C LEU A 311 15.16 10.97 8.85
N ASP A 312 15.19 9.72 8.41
CA ASP A 312 16.41 9.01 8.01
C ASP A 312 16.34 8.52 6.55
N VAL A 313 17.24 9.04 5.72
CA VAL A 313 17.41 8.65 4.30
C VAL A 313 18.83 8.11 4.03
N SER A 314 19.52 7.65 5.07
CA SER A 314 20.91 7.24 4.98
C SER A 314 21.13 6.07 4.01
N GLY A 315 22.33 6.03 3.41
CA GLY A 315 22.76 4.90 2.57
C GLY A 315 23.10 3.66 3.40
N THR A 316 23.39 2.56 2.72
CA THR A 316 23.81 1.32 3.38
C THR A 316 24.97 0.66 2.65
N ARG A 317 25.54 -0.36 3.28
CA ARG A 317 26.52 -1.26 2.66
C ARG A 317 26.11 -2.70 2.92
N GLY A 318 26.44 -3.58 1.98
CA GLY A 318 26.18 -5.01 2.08
C GLY A 318 27.37 -5.84 1.59
N ILE A 319 27.36 -7.13 1.92
CA ILE A 319 28.34 -8.09 1.41
C ILE A 319 27.60 -9.07 0.51
N LEU A 320 28.01 -9.14 -0.76
CA LEU A 320 27.47 -10.06 -1.76
C LEU A 320 28.58 -10.99 -2.26
N ASP A 321 28.23 -12.24 -2.55
CA ASP A 321 29.16 -13.26 -3.05
C ASP A 321 29.16 -13.26 -4.58
N LEU A 322 30.33 -13.10 -5.21
CA LEU A 322 30.44 -12.96 -6.67
C LEU A 322 30.27 -14.28 -7.43
N PRO A 323 29.75 -14.27 -8.68
CA PRO A 323 29.65 -15.48 -9.49
C PRO A 323 31.05 -15.99 -9.91
N PRO A 324 31.23 -17.31 -10.09
CA PRO A 324 32.52 -17.94 -10.40
C PRO A 324 33.19 -17.54 -11.73
N GLN A 325 32.54 -16.76 -12.60
CA GLN A 325 33.18 -16.21 -13.81
C GLN A 325 34.08 -14.99 -13.51
N SER A 326 34.02 -14.47 -12.29
CA SER A 326 35.06 -13.63 -11.70
C SER A 326 36.16 -14.57 -11.23
N ALA A 327 37.44 -14.29 -11.48
CA ALA A 327 38.57 -15.21 -11.21
C ALA A 327 38.81 -15.57 -9.71
N SER A 328 37.83 -15.40 -8.84
CA SER A 328 37.88 -15.71 -7.41
C SER A 328 36.46 -15.81 -6.80
N LEU A 329 36.27 -16.70 -5.83
CA LEU A 329 35.10 -16.76 -4.92
C LEU A 329 35.16 -15.66 -3.83
N ASP A 330 35.90 -14.58 -4.07
CA ASP A 330 36.09 -13.51 -3.09
C ASP A 330 34.79 -12.75 -2.81
N ARG A 331 34.60 -12.42 -1.55
CA ARG A 331 33.50 -11.58 -1.06
C ARG A 331 33.72 -10.15 -1.54
N ALA A 332 32.67 -9.49 -2.02
CA ALA A 332 32.71 -8.06 -2.33
C ALA A 332 31.88 -7.27 -1.30
N THR A 333 32.49 -6.25 -0.69
CA THR A 333 31.73 -5.19 -0.02
C THR A 333 31.22 -4.23 -1.07
N VAL A 334 29.91 -4.03 -1.08
CA VAL A 334 29.22 -3.19 -2.04
C VAL A 334 28.54 -2.06 -1.29
N ASP A 335 28.86 -0.83 -1.69
CA ASP A 335 28.21 0.39 -1.20
C ASP A 335 27.01 0.74 -2.08
N SER A 336 25.97 1.33 -1.49
CA SER A 336 24.76 1.70 -2.23
C SER A 336 24.95 2.78 -3.30
N SER A 337 26.11 3.43 -3.35
CA SER A 337 26.50 4.43 -4.37
C SER A 337 27.46 3.88 -5.43
N GLY A 338 27.81 2.58 -5.38
CA GLY A 338 28.77 1.95 -6.28
C GLY A 338 28.23 1.59 -7.66
N ASN A 339 29.14 1.29 -8.60
CA ASN A 339 28.81 0.85 -9.96
C ASN A 339 28.28 -0.61 -10.04
N ARG A 340 28.27 -1.36 -8.94
CA ARG A 340 27.82 -2.77 -8.87
C ARG A 340 27.00 -3.01 -7.62
N ASN A 341 25.70 -2.71 -7.65
CA ASN A 341 24.83 -2.83 -6.47
C ASN A 341 24.03 -4.13 -6.41
N THR A 342 24.27 -5.02 -7.37
CA THR A 342 23.51 -6.27 -7.54
C THR A 342 24.48 -7.39 -7.85
N VAL A 343 24.25 -8.57 -7.26
CA VAL A 343 24.83 -9.82 -7.73
C VAL A 343 23.68 -10.79 -8.04
N PRO A 344 23.53 -11.20 -9.32
CA PRO A 344 22.52 -12.16 -9.74
C PRO A 344 22.85 -13.58 -9.27
#